data_AF-A0A0P0W6Q3-F1
#
_entry.id   AF-A0A0P0W6Q3-F1
#
_cell.length_a   1.000
_cell.length_b   1.000
_cell.length_c   1.000
_cell.angle_alpha   90.00
_cell.angle_beta   90.00
_cell.angle_gamma   90.00
#
_symmetry.space_group_name_H-M   'P 1'
#
loop_
_entity.id
_entity.type
_entity.pdbx_description
1 polymer ?
#
loop_
_entity_poly.entity_id
_entity_poly.type
_entity_poly.pdbx_seq_one_letter_code
_entity_poly.pdbx_strand_id
1 'polypeptide(L)'
;MELSLMYDILYSKAAVIHTWYGRCIRVFSLPATVAALLLFHFSRRDAYHIVDFAVTYALLIGAILLEITTLLRTVGSSWTCAFLHTRKWDWPCNSVMFTRQIVKAGRSRLWLDSIGQYNLLDFCTRDMTDLRGRIAMKVGLENWFNKLHYSNTTSISSDIKEFVLKEIQKRGRGDIRNARRMCILYENKMDEELSWSTVDIDFEKSILVWHVATDVYLCCFKEEVEHTEKPVVKVIKEISNYMLYLLLQHPDMLPGPIRIGLYPKVCASLVELWQEHSTSSSEGGDNNRSKSKKLASLLFQKFGSESTDNEHGQVYLDGTAVAGYLLRNECNVPNMLGLIAGVWFEMLCYAAHHCSEESHARQLSTGGEFLTAVWLLVEHIKFPKSEDDGGPSHVSTEISQQQLDNVV
;
A
#
# COMPACT_ATOMS: atom_id res chain seq x y z
N MET A 1 14.82 -0.17 1.73
CA MET A 1 15.78 0.45 2.66
C MET A 1 15.29 1.81 3.12
N GLU A 2 14.80 2.66 2.21
CA GLU A 2 14.35 4.04 2.49
C GLU A 2 13.23 4.12 3.53
N LEU A 3 12.19 3.29 3.46
CA LEU A 3 11.13 3.29 4.49
C LEU A 3 11.72 3.03 5.88
N SER A 4 12.67 2.10 5.98
CA SER A 4 13.31 1.78 7.25
C SER A 4 14.16 2.93 7.79
N LEU A 5 14.79 3.72 6.90
CA LEU A 5 15.53 4.92 7.26
C LEU A 5 14.59 6.02 7.74
N MET A 6 13.50 6.26 7.02
CA MET A 6 12.49 7.25 7.38
C MET A 6 11.86 6.93 8.74
N TYR A 7 11.52 5.66 8.99
CA TYR A 7 11.09 5.20 10.32
C TYR A 7 12.13 5.47 11.40
N ASP A 8 13.39 5.08 11.15
CA ASP A 8 14.45 5.24 12.13
C ASP A 8 14.74 6.72 12.43
N ILE A 9 14.53 7.63 11.48
CA ILE A 9 14.62 9.08 11.70
C ILE A 9 13.48 9.59 12.58
N LEU A 10 12.24 9.20 12.27
CA LEU A 10 11.03 9.78 12.85
C LEU A 10 10.68 9.19 14.22
N TYR A 11 10.80 7.87 14.36
CA TYR A 11 10.30 7.13 15.53
C TYR A 11 11.38 6.54 16.41
N SER A 12 12.65 6.66 16.00
CA SER A 12 13.76 6.12 16.77
C SER A 12 14.81 7.18 17.07
N LYS A 13 15.62 6.95 18.10
CA LYS A 13 16.81 7.77 18.39
C LYS A 13 17.97 7.49 17.42
N ALA A 14 17.78 6.72 16.36
CA ALA A 14 18.85 6.32 15.43
C ALA A 14 19.53 7.52 14.78
N ALA A 15 18.78 8.57 14.41
CA ALA A 15 19.34 9.79 13.86
C ALA A 15 20.38 10.42 14.83
N VAL A 16 20.09 10.41 16.13
CA VAL A 16 21.00 10.89 17.18
C VAL A 16 22.14 9.90 17.44
N ILE A 17 21.84 8.60 17.51
CA ILE A 17 22.83 7.55 17.77
C ILE A 17 23.91 7.51 16.67
N HIS A 18 23.54 7.77 15.41
CA HIS A 18 24.46 7.78 14.29
C HIS A 18 25.20 9.12 14.09
N THR A 19 24.91 10.15 14.89
CA THR A 19 25.74 11.37 14.91
C THR A 19 27.16 11.09 15.40
N TRP A 20 28.10 11.99 15.10
CA TRP A 20 29.49 11.84 15.54
C TRP A 20 29.59 11.78 17.07
N TYR A 21 28.83 12.59 17.81
CA TYR A 21 28.77 12.52 19.27
C TYR A 21 28.25 11.16 19.77
N GLY A 22 27.16 10.65 19.17
CA GLY A 22 26.60 9.34 19.53
C GLY A 22 27.58 8.18 19.28
N ARG A 23 28.30 8.23 18.15
CA ARG A 23 29.38 7.26 17.86
C ARG A 23 30.54 7.40 18.83
N CYS A 24 30.98 8.61 19.15
CA CYS A 24 32.06 8.84 20.12
C CYS A 24 31.69 8.28 21.50
N ILE A 25 30.49 8.57 22.01
CA ILE A 25 30.04 8.05 23.31
C ILE A 25 30.15 6.52 23.35
N ARG A 26 29.71 5.81 22.30
CA ARG A 26 29.79 4.34 22.25
C ARG A 26 31.21 3.81 22.08
N VAL A 27 32.03 4.51 21.30
CA VAL A 27 33.46 4.15 21.13
C VAL A 27 34.21 4.32 22.44
N PHE A 28 33.82 5.26 23.31
CA PHE A 28 34.45 5.44 24.62
C PHE A 28 33.80 4.60 25.74
N SER A 29 32.50 4.27 25.65
CA SER A 29 31.82 3.49 26.70
C SER A 29 32.30 2.04 26.78
N LEU A 30 32.58 1.41 25.63
CA LEU A 30 33.09 0.03 25.62
C LEU A 30 34.48 -0.08 26.26
N PRO A 31 35.50 0.74 25.89
CA PRO A 31 36.78 0.75 26.60
C PRO A 31 36.63 1.11 28.08
N ALA A 32 35.76 2.05 28.43
CA ALA A 32 35.55 2.45 29.83
C ALA A 32 34.94 1.31 30.67
N THR A 33 33.97 0.57 30.14
CA THR A 33 33.37 -0.59 30.82
C THR A 33 34.34 -1.77 30.93
N VAL A 34 35.15 -2.02 29.90
CA VAL A 34 36.24 -3.01 29.94
C VAL A 34 37.31 -2.58 30.97
N ALA A 35 37.70 -1.31 31.00
CA ALA A 35 38.64 -0.79 31.97
C ALA A 35 38.08 -0.91 33.40
N ALA A 36 36.79 -0.63 33.62
CA ALA A 36 36.14 -0.82 34.91
C ALA A 36 36.16 -2.30 35.35
N LEU A 37 35.94 -3.25 34.43
CA LEU A 37 36.07 -4.68 34.71
C LEU A 37 37.51 -5.07 35.09
N LEU A 38 38.51 -4.56 34.37
CA LEU A 38 39.90 -4.82 34.68
C LEU A 38 40.31 -4.21 36.03
N LEU A 39 39.94 -2.96 36.29
CA LEU A 39 40.20 -2.29 37.56
C LEU A 39 39.54 -3.03 38.73
N PHE A 40 38.30 -3.49 38.57
CA PHE A 40 37.62 -4.29 39.58
C PHE A 40 38.31 -5.64 39.80
N HIS A 41 38.81 -6.27 38.74
CA HIS A 41 39.56 -7.52 38.82
C HIS A 41 40.90 -7.38 39.57
N PHE A 42 41.61 -6.27 39.35
CA PHE A 42 42.90 -5.97 39.99
C PHE A 42 42.78 -5.33 41.38
N SER A 43 41.61 -4.78 41.73
CA SER A 43 41.39 -4.21 43.05
C SER A 43 41.41 -5.32 44.12
N ARG A 44 42.04 -5.01 45.26
CA ARG A 44 42.42 -5.98 46.29
C ARG A 44 41.19 -6.64 46.92
N ARG A 45 41.17 -7.98 46.90
CA ARG A 45 40.00 -8.84 47.22
C ARG A 45 39.61 -8.92 48.70
N ASP A 46 40.34 -8.24 49.59
CA ASP A 46 40.31 -8.55 51.02
C ASP A 46 39.16 -7.89 51.81
N ALA A 47 38.30 -7.08 51.17
CA ALA A 47 37.33 -6.21 51.88
C ALA A 47 35.84 -6.44 51.56
N TYR A 48 35.47 -7.30 50.61
CA TYR A 48 34.07 -7.41 50.14
C TYR A 48 33.50 -8.83 50.27
N HIS A 49 32.19 -8.94 50.52
CA HIS A 49 31.48 -10.22 50.58
C HIS A 49 31.42 -10.88 49.19
N ILE A 50 31.46 -12.21 49.13
CA ILE A 50 31.43 -13.02 47.90
C ILE A 50 30.23 -12.66 47.00
N VAL A 51 29.08 -12.33 47.62
CA VAL A 51 27.86 -11.95 46.89
C VAL A 51 28.07 -10.66 46.09
N ASP A 52 28.72 -9.65 46.67
CA ASP A 52 28.97 -8.37 46.01
C ASP A 52 29.87 -8.55 44.78
N PHE A 53 30.89 -9.40 44.89
CA PHE A 53 31.72 -9.76 43.74
C PHE A 53 30.91 -10.39 42.61
N ALA A 54 30.04 -11.35 42.91
CA ALA A 54 29.23 -12.02 41.90
C ALA A 54 28.29 -11.03 41.19
N VAL A 55 27.65 -10.12 41.96
CA VAL A 55 26.76 -9.09 41.41
C VAL A 55 27.53 -8.13 40.50
N THR A 56 28.69 -7.62 40.93
CA THR A 56 29.48 -6.68 40.12
C THR A 56 29.98 -7.32 38.82
N TYR A 57 30.47 -8.57 38.86
CA TYR A 57 30.87 -9.29 37.65
C TYR A 57 29.69 -9.49 36.70
N ALA A 58 28.52 -9.91 37.22
CA ALA A 58 27.33 -10.11 36.40
C ALA A 58 26.88 -8.81 35.71
N LEU A 59 26.89 -7.68 36.43
CA LEU A 59 26.55 -6.37 35.88
C LEU A 59 27.54 -5.92 34.80
N LEU A 60 28.85 -6.06 35.03
CA LEU A 60 29.87 -5.62 34.07
C LEU A 60 29.90 -6.50 32.82
N ILE A 61 29.81 -7.82 32.97
CA ILE A 61 29.72 -8.75 31.83
C ILE A 61 28.43 -8.46 31.05
N GLY A 62 27.31 -8.27 31.74
CA GLY A 62 26.04 -7.89 31.12
C GLY A 62 26.14 -6.57 30.34
N ALA A 63 26.77 -5.56 30.92
CA ALA A 63 26.99 -4.26 30.26
C ALA A 63 27.87 -4.40 29.00
N ILE A 64 28.97 -5.15 29.06
CA ILE A 64 29.84 -5.40 27.91
C ILE A 64 29.07 -6.14 26.80
N LEU A 65 28.31 -7.18 27.15
CA LEU A 65 27.48 -7.91 26.18
C LEU A 65 26.42 -7.00 25.54
N LEU A 66 25.78 -6.13 26.31
CA LEU A 66 24.83 -5.14 25.79
C LEU A 66 25.53 -4.17 24.83
N GLU A 67 26.68 -3.61 25.21
CA GLU A 67 27.45 -2.69 24.36
C GLU A 67 27.86 -3.35 23.04
N ILE A 68 28.43 -4.57 23.08
CA ILE A 68 28.76 -5.35 21.89
C ILE A 68 27.53 -5.58 21.01
N THR A 69 26.39 -5.94 21.62
CA THR A 69 25.13 -6.17 20.89
C THR A 69 24.65 -4.88 20.21
N THR A 70 24.76 -3.73 20.89
CA THR A 70 24.37 -2.45 20.28
C THR A 70 25.31 -2.02 19.16
N LEU A 71 26.62 -2.28 19.28
CA LEU A 71 27.61 -2.02 18.23
C LEU A 71 27.32 -2.88 17.00
N LEU A 72 27.09 -4.18 17.19
CA LEU A 72 26.68 -5.10 16.13
C LEU A 72 25.41 -4.61 15.43
N ARG A 73 24.38 -4.20 16.19
CA ARG A 73 23.15 -3.63 15.63
C ARG A 73 23.39 -2.35 14.83
N THR A 74 24.29 -1.47 15.29
CA THR A 74 24.62 -0.25 14.53
C THR A 74 25.43 -0.54 13.27
N VAL A 75 26.37 -1.47 13.31
CA VAL A 75 27.13 -1.86 12.09
C VAL A 75 26.20 -2.49 11.07
N GLY A 76 25.26 -3.33 11.53
CA GLY A 76 24.22 -3.93 10.68
C GLY A 76 23.04 -3.02 10.32
N SER A 77 23.02 -1.76 10.77
CA SER A 77 21.86 -0.88 10.58
C SER A 77 21.77 -0.36 9.14
N SER A 78 20.56 0.06 8.74
CA SER A 78 20.26 0.54 7.39
C SER A 78 21.05 1.82 7.10
N TRP A 79 21.29 2.62 8.14
CA TRP A 79 22.15 3.80 8.11
C TRP A 79 23.59 3.50 7.74
N THR A 80 24.17 2.41 8.23
CA THR A 80 25.55 2.07 7.91
C THR A 80 25.67 1.64 6.45
N CYS A 81 24.70 0.90 5.90
CA CYS A 81 24.72 0.61 4.46
C CYS A 81 24.49 1.88 3.62
N ALA A 82 23.55 2.76 4.00
CA ALA A 82 23.37 4.03 3.30
C ALA A 82 24.65 4.90 3.34
N PHE A 83 25.35 4.92 4.48
CA PHE A 83 26.62 5.62 4.63
C PHE A 83 27.75 4.97 3.80
N LEU A 84 27.80 3.64 3.73
CA LEU A 84 28.79 2.92 2.92
C LEU A 84 28.51 3.10 1.42
N HIS A 85 27.25 3.04 1.02
CA HIS A 85 26.79 3.22 -0.36
C HIS A 85 27.10 4.63 -0.87
N THR A 86 26.83 5.66 -0.05
CA THR A 86 27.20 7.06 -0.38
C THR A 86 28.71 7.24 -0.54
N ARG A 87 29.53 6.41 0.12
CA ARG A 87 31.00 6.41 0.01
C ARG A 87 31.55 5.47 -1.08
N LYS A 88 30.68 4.83 -1.88
CA LYS A 88 31.01 3.84 -2.92
C LYS A 88 31.82 2.64 -2.42
N TRP A 89 31.58 2.22 -1.19
CA TRP A 89 32.21 1.03 -0.61
C TRP A 89 31.28 -0.17 -0.75
N ASP A 90 31.23 -0.69 -1.98
CA ASP A 90 30.23 -1.70 -2.36
C ASP A 90 30.48 -3.04 -1.66
N TRP A 91 31.75 -3.47 -1.51
CA TRP A 91 32.09 -4.72 -0.83
C TRP A 91 31.56 -4.81 0.62
N PRO A 92 31.85 -3.86 1.52
CA PRO A 92 31.32 -3.93 2.88
C PRO A 92 29.81 -3.70 2.96
N CYS A 93 29.19 -2.87 2.09
CA CYS A 93 27.72 -2.75 2.09
C CYS A 93 27.06 -4.06 1.64
N ASN A 94 27.63 -4.76 0.65
CA ASN A 94 27.13 -6.06 0.23
C ASN A 94 27.30 -7.13 1.34
N SER A 95 28.41 -7.11 2.09
CA SER A 95 28.56 -7.97 3.29
C SER A 95 27.56 -7.64 4.40
N VAL A 96 27.26 -6.36 4.64
CA VAL A 96 26.24 -5.95 5.63
C VAL A 96 24.84 -6.38 5.17
N MET A 97 24.52 -6.26 3.88
CA MET A 97 23.26 -6.72 3.31
C MET A 97 23.12 -8.24 3.42
N PHE A 98 24.16 -8.97 3.05
CA PHE A 98 24.19 -10.44 3.13
C PHE A 98 24.04 -10.93 4.58
N THR A 99 24.74 -10.31 5.53
CA THR A 99 24.58 -10.64 6.95
C THR A 99 23.18 -10.30 7.47
N ARG A 100 22.57 -9.18 7.07
CA ARG A 100 21.16 -8.87 7.40
C ARG A 100 20.20 -9.95 6.87
N GLN A 101 20.44 -10.43 5.65
CA GLN A 101 19.61 -11.43 5.00
C GLN A 101 19.72 -12.79 5.71
N ILE A 102 20.93 -13.19 6.11
CA ILE A 102 21.16 -14.42 6.90
C ILE A 102 20.52 -14.33 8.28
N VAL A 103 20.75 -13.25 9.01
CA VAL A 103 20.26 -13.10 10.39
C VAL A 103 18.74 -12.85 10.42
N LYS A 104 18.09 -12.70 9.27
CA LYS A 104 16.69 -12.26 9.15
C LYS A 104 16.43 -10.97 9.95
N ALA A 105 17.48 -10.16 10.18
CA ALA A 105 17.41 -8.97 11.03
C ALA A 105 16.54 -7.86 10.40
N GLY A 106 16.16 -7.99 9.12
CA GLY A 106 15.15 -7.16 8.46
C GLY A 106 13.76 -7.79 8.41
N ARG A 107 13.59 -9.08 8.71
CA ARG A 107 12.33 -9.80 8.49
C ARG A 107 11.25 -9.41 9.48
N SER A 108 11.59 -8.85 10.65
CA SER A 108 10.60 -8.28 11.58
C SER A 108 10.06 -6.92 11.13
N ARG A 109 10.64 -6.34 10.07
CA ARG A 109 10.23 -5.08 9.44
C ARG A 109 9.71 -5.40 8.03
N LEU A 110 8.77 -6.33 7.93
CA LEU A 110 8.03 -6.64 6.69
C LEU A 110 7.00 -5.53 6.44
N TRP A 111 7.48 -4.31 6.12
CA TRP A 111 6.62 -3.12 6.04
C TRP A 111 5.64 -3.15 4.84
N LEU A 112 5.85 -4.05 3.87
CA LEU A 112 5.22 -3.98 2.55
C LEU A 112 4.86 -5.34 1.96
N ASP A 113 4.73 -6.37 2.80
CA ASP A 113 4.33 -7.68 2.28
C ASP A 113 2.83 -7.80 2.08
N SER A 114 2.04 -6.87 2.62
CA SER A 114 0.60 -6.92 2.47
C SER A 114 -0.05 -5.58 2.14
N ILE A 115 -1.16 -5.65 1.43
CA ILE A 115 -2.00 -4.53 1.01
C ILE A 115 -3.42 -4.77 1.51
N GLY A 116 -4.05 -3.70 2.02
CA GLY A 116 -5.45 -3.76 2.43
C GLY A 116 -6.36 -4.00 1.23
N GLN A 117 -7.45 -4.72 1.45
CA GLN A 117 -8.42 -5.08 0.42
C GLN A 117 -9.82 -4.88 0.97
N TYR A 118 -10.64 -4.18 0.20
CA TYR A 118 -12.06 -4.03 0.48
C TYR A 118 -12.84 -4.02 -0.82
N ASN A 119 -13.87 -4.84 -0.93
CA ASN A 119 -14.74 -4.87 -2.10
C ASN A 119 -16.17 -4.47 -1.71
N LEU A 120 -16.69 -3.43 -2.37
CA LEU A 120 -18.00 -2.85 -2.06
C LEU A 120 -19.15 -3.84 -2.34
N LEU A 121 -19.11 -4.53 -3.48
CA LEU A 121 -20.20 -5.42 -3.88
C LEU A 121 -20.23 -6.69 -3.03
N ASP A 122 -19.07 -7.24 -2.66
CA ASP A 122 -18.98 -8.35 -1.71
C ASP A 122 -19.55 -7.94 -0.34
N PHE A 123 -19.27 -6.72 0.12
CA PHE A 123 -19.86 -6.19 1.35
C PHE A 123 -21.39 -6.01 1.25
N CYS A 124 -21.89 -5.43 0.17
CA CYS A 124 -23.32 -5.18 0.00
C CYS A 124 -24.14 -6.48 -0.13
N THR A 125 -23.51 -7.55 -0.63
CA THR A 125 -24.16 -8.87 -0.80
C THR A 125 -23.96 -9.83 0.37
N ARG A 126 -23.37 -9.35 1.46
CA ARG A 126 -23.08 -10.14 2.65
C ARG A 126 -24.33 -10.74 3.31
N ASP A 127 -24.10 -11.80 4.07
CA ASP A 127 -25.14 -12.36 4.93
C ASP A 127 -25.35 -11.47 6.16
N MET A 128 -26.48 -10.76 6.19
CA MET A 128 -26.90 -9.91 7.31
C MET A 128 -27.36 -10.71 8.53
N THR A 129 -27.52 -12.04 8.42
CA THR A 129 -27.97 -12.89 9.53
C THR A 129 -26.86 -13.27 10.51
N ASP A 130 -25.60 -12.92 10.21
CA ASP A 130 -24.47 -13.21 11.10
C ASP A 130 -24.68 -12.61 12.49
N LEU A 131 -24.52 -13.46 13.51
CA LEU A 131 -24.76 -13.12 14.91
C LEU A 131 -23.84 -11.99 15.36
N ARG A 132 -22.59 -11.94 14.89
CA ARG A 132 -21.62 -10.91 15.28
C ARG A 132 -22.02 -9.54 14.74
N GLY A 133 -22.46 -9.47 13.48
CA GLY A 133 -23.03 -8.25 12.90
C GLY A 133 -24.23 -7.73 13.68
N ARG A 134 -25.16 -8.62 14.08
CA ARG A 134 -26.32 -8.24 14.90
C ARG A 134 -25.94 -7.72 16.29
N ILE A 135 -24.91 -8.28 16.91
CA ILE A 135 -24.39 -7.80 18.20
C ILE A 135 -23.78 -6.41 18.00
N ALA A 136 -22.95 -6.22 16.97
CA ALA A 136 -22.36 -4.91 16.67
C ALA A 136 -23.42 -3.83 16.42
N MET A 137 -24.51 -4.18 15.71
CA MET A 137 -25.67 -3.32 15.50
C MET A 137 -26.32 -2.89 16.82
N LYS A 138 -26.55 -3.83 17.74
CA LYS A 138 -27.13 -3.53 19.07
C LYS A 138 -26.25 -2.61 19.93
N VAL A 139 -24.94 -2.67 19.75
CA VAL A 139 -23.97 -1.85 20.50
C VAL A 139 -23.67 -0.51 19.78
N GLY A 140 -24.25 -0.27 18.60
CA GLY A 140 -24.01 0.94 17.81
C GLY A 140 -22.64 1.01 17.14
N LEU A 141 -21.89 -0.10 17.11
CA LEU A 141 -20.57 -0.21 16.50
C LEU A 141 -20.61 -0.90 15.13
N GLU A 142 -21.79 -1.00 14.52
CA GLU A 142 -22.00 -1.76 13.28
C GLU A 142 -21.06 -1.30 12.17
N ASN A 143 -21.00 0.00 11.89
CA ASN A 143 -20.17 0.54 10.81
C ASN A 143 -18.68 0.26 11.02
N TRP A 144 -18.20 0.37 12.26
CA TRP A 144 -16.81 0.08 12.59
C TRP A 144 -16.50 -1.42 12.48
N PHE A 145 -17.37 -2.27 13.03
CA PHE A 145 -17.24 -3.72 12.95
C PHE A 145 -17.27 -4.21 11.51
N ASN A 146 -18.21 -3.69 10.71
CA ASN A 146 -18.36 -4.02 9.29
C ASN A 146 -17.13 -3.62 8.48
N LYS A 147 -16.57 -2.42 8.73
CA LYS A 147 -15.31 -1.99 8.12
C LYS A 147 -14.20 -2.98 8.46
N LEU A 148 -14.01 -3.31 9.74
CA LEU A 148 -12.92 -4.19 10.17
C LEU A 148 -13.09 -5.63 9.71
N HIS A 149 -14.32 -6.16 9.69
CA HIS A 149 -14.60 -7.55 9.38
C HIS A 149 -14.52 -7.87 7.88
N TYR A 150 -14.90 -6.91 7.03
CA TYR A 150 -14.88 -7.07 5.57
C TYR A 150 -13.64 -6.46 4.91
N SER A 151 -12.84 -5.69 5.65
CA SER A 151 -11.47 -5.40 5.25
C SER A 151 -10.61 -6.63 5.46
N ASN A 152 -9.92 -7.07 4.41
CA ASN A 152 -8.90 -8.10 4.50
C ASN A 152 -7.53 -7.49 4.18
N THR A 153 -6.48 -8.22 4.51
CA THR A 153 -5.11 -7.87 4.17
C THR A 153 -4.54 -9.03 3.37
N THR A 154 -4.17 -8.77 2.11
CA THR A 154 -3.59 -9.80 1.22
C THR A 154 -2.12 -9.53 1.00
N SER A 155 -1.33 -10.56 0.67
CA SER A 155 0.07 -10.33 0.30
C SER A 155 0.15 -9.52 -1.00
N ILE A 156 1.03 -8.53 -1.08
CA ILE A 156 1.22 -7.74 -2.31
C ILE A 156 1.70 -8.67 -3.42
N SER A 157 0.88 -8.84 -4.46
CA SER A 157 1.23 -9.66 -5.61
C SER A 157 2.49 -9.13 -6.32
N SER A 158 3.31 -10.04 -6.84
CA SER A 158 4.40 -9.70 -7.77
C SER A 158 3.88 -8.89 -8.96
N ASP A 159 2.66 -9.21 -9.42
CA ASP A 159 2.02 -8.55 -10.57
C ASP A 159 1.83 -7.04 -10.33
N ILE A 160 1.39 -6.63 -9.13
CA ILE A 160 1.25 -5.20 -8.79
C ILE A 160 2.62 -4.52 -8.74
N LYS A 161 3.59 -5.17 -8.08
CA LYS A 161 4.94 -4.59 -7.92
C LYS A 161 5.56 -4.33 -9.30
N GLU A 162 5.48 -5.30 -10.19
CA GLU A 162 5.99 -5.17 -11.56
C GLU A 162 5.21 -4.12 -12.36
N PHE A 163 3.87 -4.12 -12.27
CA PHE A 163 3.03 -3.16 -12.96
C PHE A 163 3.33 -1.71 -12.54
N VAL A 164 3.38 -1.43 -11.23
CA VAL A 164 3.66 -0.09 -10.70
C VAL A 164 5.06 0.36 -11.14
N LEU A 165 6.07 -0.49 -11.06
CA LEU A 165 7.42 -0.16 -11.52
C LEU A 165 7.45 0.16 -13.01
N LYS A 166 6.79 -0.67 -13.83
CA LYS A 166 6.75 -0.50 -15.28
C LYS A 166 6.05 0.79 -15.67
N GLU A 167 4.91 1.11 -15.06
CA GLU A 167 4.17 2.35 -15.33
C GLU A 167 4.93 3.59 -14.83
N ILE A 168 5.62 3.51 -13.68
CA ILE A 168 6.51 4.61 -13.23
C ILE A 168 7.64 4.81 -14.24
N GLN A 169 8.25 3.76 -14.78
CA GLN A 169 9.34 3.94 -15.75
C GLN A 169 8.86 4.48 -17.09
N LYS A 170 7.68 4.04 -17.53
CA LYS A 170 7.07 4.48 -18.78
C LYS A 170 6.68 5.96 -18.73
N ARG A 171 6.17 6.43 -17.58
CA ARG A 171 5.61 7.77 -17.42
C ARG A 171 6.62 8.65 -16.72
N GLY A 172 7.02 9.76 -17.32
CA GLY A 172 7.99 10.66 -16.68
C GLY A 172 7.47 11.15 -15.33
N ARG A 173 8.39 11.52 -14.41
CA ARG A 173 8.03 12.05 -13.08
C ARG A 173 7.00 13.19 -13.13
N GLY A 174 7.14 14.07 -14.12
CA GLY A 174 6.24 15.21 -14.31
C GLY A 174 4.81 14.79 -14.58
N ASP A 175 4.62 13.74 -15.40
CA ASP A 175 3.31 13.22 -15.75
C ASP A 175 2.66 12.55 -14.54
N ILE A 176 3.44 11.81 -13.75
CA ILE A 176 2.96 11.15 -12.53
C ILE A 176 2.51 12.16 -11.48
N ARG A 177 3.27 13.25 -11.26
CA ARG A 177 2.87 14.30 -10.31
C ARG A 177 1.60 15.03 -10.76
N ASN A 178 1.40 15.14 -12.07
CA ASN A 178 0.21 15.72 -12.68
C ASN A 178 -0.90 14.70 -12.98
N ALA A 179 -0.80 13.48 -12.43
CA ALA A 179 -1.73 12.37 -12.70
C ALA A 179 -3.20 12.72 -12.44
N ARG A 180 -3.52 13.77 -11.66
CA ARG A 180 -4.90 14.25 -11.51
C ARG A 180 -5.57 14.57 -12.84
N ARG A 181 -4.81 15.01 -13.85
CA ARG A 181 -5.36 15.32 -15.19
C ARG A 181 -5.76 14.08 -15.98
N MET A 182 -5.59 12.90 -15.38
CA MET A 182 -5.92 11.60 -15.94
C MET A 182 -5.35 11.41 -17.35
N CYS A 183 -4.02 11.57 -17.47
CA CYS A 183 -3.29 11.59 -18.74
C CYS A 183 -3.64 10.39 -19.63
N ILE A 184 -3.90 9.23 -19.03
CA ILE A 184 -4.26 8.02 -19.78
C ILE A 184 -5.59 8.15 -20.53
N LEU A 185 -6.57 8.87 -19.97
CA LEU A 185 -7.85 9.11 -20.66
C LEU A 185 -7.64 10.07 -21.83
N TYR A 186 -6.87 11.13 -21.61
CA TYR A 186 -6.51 12.09 -22.65
C TYR A 186 -5.74 11.44 -23.82
N GLU A 187 -4.72 10.62 -23.52
CA GLU A 187 -3.93 9.90 -24.52
C GLU A 187 -4.78 8.94 -25.38
N ASN A 188 -5.88 8.42 -24.82
CA ASN A 188 -6.79 7.51 -25.51
C ASN A 188 -8.06 8.20 -26.04
N LYS A 189 -8.14 9.54 -26.01
CA LYS A 189 -9.30 10.33 -26.47
C LYS A 189 -10.60 9.88 -25.81
N MET A 190 -10.54 9.69 -24.50
CA MET A 190 -11.69 9.37 -23.64
C MET A 190 -11.90 10.42 -22.55
N ASP A 191 -11.13 11.51 -22.57
CA ASP A 191 -11.23 12.57 -21.57
C ASP A 191 -12.56 13.31 -21.68
N GLU A 192 -13.05 13.61 -22.88
CA GLU A 192 -14.35 14.27 -23.06
C GLU A 192 -15.51 13.45 -22.48
N GLU A 193 -15.45 12.13 -22.61
CA GLU A 193 -16.52 11.22 -22.19
C GLU A 193 -16.42 10.78 -20.72
N LEU A 194 -15.23 10.84 -20.11
CA LEU A 194 -14.98 10.27 -18.77
C LEU A 194 -14.36 11.24 -17.75
N SER A 195 -13.98 12.48 -18.11
CA SER A 195 -13.42 13.45 -17.14
C SER A 195 -14.36 13.71 -15.97
N TRP A 196 -15.66 13.73 -16.22
CA TRP A 196 -16.71 13.97 -15.23
C TRP A 196 -16.72 12.93 -14.11
N SER A 197 -16.14 11.74 -14.35
CA SER A 197 -16.05 10.64 -13.38
C SER A 197 -14.76 10.64 -12.56
N THR A 198 -13.83 11.58 -12.83
CA THR A 198 -12.48 11.60 -12.22
C THR A 198 -12.00 13.00 -11.84
N VAL A 199 -11.85 13.89 -12.82
CA VAL A 199 -11.22 15.20 -12.65
C VAL A 199 -12.20 16.20 -12.02
N ASP A 200 -13.47 16.12 -12.42
CA ASP A 200 -14.49 17.14 -12.13
C ASP A 200 -15.26 16.89 -10.83
N ILE A 201 -14.90 15.85 -10.07
CA ILE A 201 -15.56 15.45 -8.82
C ILE A 201 -14.57 15.29 -7.66
N ASP A 202 -15.11 15.19 -6.45
CA ASP A 202 -14.32 14.90 -5.25
C ASP A 202 -13.58 13.56 -5.41
N PHE A 203 -12.36 13.47 -4.86
CA PHE A 203 -11.51 12.30 -5.03
C PHE A 203 -12.13 11.03 -4.42
N GLU A 204 -12.82 11.16 -3.28
CA GLU A 204 -13.59 10.04 -2.69
C GLU A 204 -14.69 9.53 -3.62
N LYS A 205 -15.38 10.44 -4.34
CA LYS A 205 -16.45 10.08 -5.27
C LYS A 205 -15.85 9.36 -6.47
N SER A 206 -14.71 9.84 -6.97
CA SER A 206 -13.95 9.17 -8.04
C SER A 206 -13.61 7.73 -7.69
N ILE A 207 -13.08 7.49 -6.47
CA ILE A 207 -12.76 6.13 -6.01
C ILE A 207 -14.00 5.24 -6.02
N LEU A 208 -15.14 5.72 -5.50
CA LEU A 208 -16.38 4.94 -5.46
C LEU A 208 -16.94 4.65 -6.85
N VAL A 209 -17.01 5.66 -7.72
CA VAL A 209 -17.49 5.54 -9.10
C VAL A 209 -16.64 4.53 -9.86
N TRP A 210 -15.31 4.67 -9.84
CA TRP A 210 -14.41 3.77 -10.55
C TRP A 210 -14.34 2.38 -9.95
N HIS A 211 -14.52 2.22 -8.64
CA HIS A 211 -14.61 0.91 -8.00
C HIS A 211 -15.84 0.14 -8.49
N VAL A 212 -17.01 0.78 -8.49
CA VAL A 212 -18.24 0.19 -9.05
C VAL A 212 -18.07 -0.09 -10.54
N ALA A 213 -17.52 0.87 -11.30
CA ALA A 213 -17.31 0.72 -12.74
C ALA A 213 -16.42 -0.49 -13.06
N THR A 214 -15.32 -0.63 -12.31
CA THR A 214 -14.36 -1.72 -12.46
C THR A 214 -15.00 -3.08 -12.18
N ASP A 215 -15.74 -3.21 -11.08
CA ASP A 215 -16.39 -4.48 -10.72
C ASP A 215 -17.48 -4.86 -11.73
N VAL A 216 -18.28 -3.89 -12.19
CA VAL A 216 -19.30 -4.12 -13.23
C VAL A 216 -18.63 -4.50 -14.54
N TYR A 217 -17.63 -3.75 -14.99
CA TYR A 217 -16.88 -4.03 -16.21
C TYR A 217 -16.29 -5.44 -16.18
N LEU A 218 -15.53 -5.79 -15.13
CA LEU A 218 -14.89 -7.11 -15.01
C LEU A 218 -15.90 -8.25 -14.90
N CYS A 219 -17.09 -8.01 -14.35
CA CYS A 219 -18.17 -9.00 -14.33
C CYS A 219 -18.78 -9.22 -15.72
N CYS A 220 -18.92 -8.16 -16.51
CA CYS A 220 -19.59 -8.16 -17.81
C CYS A 220 -18.66 -8.48 -18.99
N PHE A 221 -17.35 -8.24 -18.86
CA PHE A 221 -16.33 -8.40 -19.90
C PHE A 221 -16.09 -9.86 -20.36
N LYS A 222 -16.89 -10.82 -19.88
CA LYS A 222 -16.92 -12.25 -20.22
C LYS A 222 -15.75 -13.08 -19.71
N GLU A 223 -16.08 -14.35 -19.44
CA GLU A 223 -15.31 -15.37 -18.74
C GLU A 223 -14.17 -16.00 -19.58
N GLU A 224 -13.94 -15.51 -20.79
CA GLU A 224 -12.84 -15.93 -21.68
C GLU A 224 -11.64 -14.98 -21.59
N VAL A 225 -11.28 -14.56 -20.37
CA VAL A 225 -10.00 -13.85 -20.17
C VAL A 225 -8.89 -14.79 -20.63
N GLU A 226 -8.25 -14.45 -21.75
CA GLU A 226 -7.08 -15.16 -22.23
C GLU A 226 -6.06 -15.26 -21.09
N HIS A 227 -5.30 -16.36 -21.04
CA HIS A 227 -4.31 -16.56 -19.96
C HIS A 227 -3.32 -15.39 -19.82
N THR A 228 -3.11 -14.65 -20.90
CA THR A 228 -2.29 -13.43 -21.02
C THR A 228 -2.85 -12.22 -20.27
N GLU A 229 -4.17 -12.09 -20.13
CA GLU A 229 -4.82 -10.92 -19.51
C GLU A 229 -5.09 -11.10 -18.01
N LYS A 230 -5.04 -12.34 -17.51
CA LYS A 230 -5.26 -12.67 -16.09
C LYS A 230 -4.42 -11.84 -15.11
N PRO A 231 -3.12 -11.56 -15.36
CA PRO A 231 -2.33 -10.72 -14.46
C PRO A 231 -2.86 -9.28 -14.38
N VAL A 232 -3.27 -8.69 -15.51
CA VAL A 232 -3.78 -7.31 -15.56
C VAL A 232 -5.12 -7.21 -14.83
N VAL A 233 -6.03 -8.17 -15.03
CA VAL A 233 -7.31 -8.23 -14.30
C VAL A 233 -7.09 -8.30 -12.79
N LYS A 234 -6.11 -9.09 -12.35
CA LYS A 234 -5.75 -9.21 -10.94
C LYS A 234 -5.21 -7.89 -10.38
N VAL A 235 -4.30 -7.23 -11.10
CA VAL A 235 -3.75 -5.91 -10.71
C VAL A 235 -4.86 -4.87 -10.58
N ILE A 236 -5.75 -4.76 -11.56
CA ILE A 236 -6.89 -3.83 -11.53
C ILE A 236 -7.72 -4.07 -10.28
N LYS A 237 -8.08 -5.34 -10.00
CA LYS A 237 -8.90 -5.70 -8.85
C LYS A 237 -8.21 -5.37 -7.53
N GLU A 238 -6.93 -5.69 -7.40
CA GLU A 238 -6.17 -5.45 -6.18
C GLU A 238 -5.97 -3.96 -5.89
N ILE A 239 -5.67 -3.14 -6.91
CA ILE A 239 -5.54 -1.68 -6.75
C ILE A 239 -6.89 -1.04 -6.45
N SER A 240 -7.95 -1.40 -7.18
CA SER A 240 -9.31 -0.91 -6.95
C SER A 240 -9.78 -1.17 -5.51
N ASN A 241 -9.59 -2.40 -5.03
CA ASN A 241 -9.91 -2.79 -3.65
C ASN A 241 -9.03 -2.08 -2.61
N TYR A 242 -7.77 -1.81 -2.93
CA TYR A 242 -6.87 -1.09 -2.02
C TYR A 242 -7.24 0.39 -1.89
N MET A 243 -7.58 1.05 -3.00
CA MET A 243 -7.99 2.45 -2.98
C MET A 243 -9.28 2.62 -2.15
N LEU A 244 -10.22 1.69 -2.27
CA LEU A 244 -11.41 1.69 -1.42
C LEU A 244 -11.08 1.37 0.05
N TYR A 245 -10.15 0.45 0.31
CA TYR A 245 -9.64 0.19 1.67
C TYR A 245 -9.06 1.45 2.31
N LEU A 246 -8.21 2.19 1.60
CA LEU A 246 -7.64 3.45 2.07
C LEU A 246 -8.73 4.46 2.40
N LEU A 247 -9.74 4.62 1.55
CA LEU A 247 -10.86 5.51 1.80
C LEU A 247 -11.60 5.19 3.11
N LEU A 248 -11.66 3.92 3.50
CA LEU A 248 -12.41 3.47 4.66
C LEU A 248 -11.61 3.48 5.97
N GLN A 249 -10.34 3.09 5.89
CA GLN A 249 -9.48 2.83 7.05
C GLN A 249 -8.43 3.92 7.27
N HIS A 250 -7.94 4.54 6.20
CA HIS A 250 -6.91 5.57 6.21
C HIS A 250 -7.29 6.81 5.38
N PRO A 251 -8.48 7.41 5.62
CA PRO A 251 -8.92 8.59 4.89
C PRO A 251 -7.95 9.77 5.05
N ASP A 252 -7.19 9.83 6.14
CA ASP A 252 -6.13 10.81 6.36
C ASP A 252 -4.98 10.73 5.35
N MET A 253 -4.85 9.62 4.61
CA MET A 253 -3.86 9.46 3.55
C MET A 253 -4.34 9.86 2.16
N LEU A 254 -5.64 10.12 1.93
CA LEU A 254 -6.10 10.52 0.60
C LEU A 254 -6.25 12.05 0.49
N PRO A 255 -6.08 12.61 -0.72
CA PRO A 255 -6.14 14.04 -0.93
C PRO A 255 -7.53 14.64 -0.68
N GLY A 256 -7.54 15.77 0.03
CA GLY A 256 -8.71 16.62 0.22
C GLY A 256 -9.54 16.29 1.47
N PRO A 257 -10.56 17.12 1.78
CA PRO A 257 -11.48 16.85 2.87
C PRO A 257 -12.42 15.70 2.48
N ILE A 258 -12.13 14.50 2.95
CA ILE A 258 -12.96 13.31 2.71
C ILE A 258 -14.25 13.41 3.52
N ARG A 259 -15.38 13.44 2.82
CA ARG A 259 -16.70 13.39 3.44
C ARG A 259 -17.05 11.93 3.67
N ILE A 260 -16.59 11.43 4.81
CA ILE A 260 -16.84 10.07 5.33
C ILE A 260 -18.34 9.68 5.28
N GLY A 261 -19.26 10.63 5.21
CA GLY A 261 -20.70 10.42 5.07
C GLY A 261 -21.21 9.97 3.69
N LEU A 262 -20.41 10.03 2.61
CA LEU A 262 -20.86 9.58 1.28
C LEU A 262 -20.93 8.06 1.20
N TYR A 263 -19.88 7.36 1.62
CA TYR A 263 -19.78 5.91 1.54
C TYR A 263 -20.95 5.15 2.19
N PRO A 264 -21.35 5.44 3.46
CA PRO A 264 -22.46 4.74 4.09
C PRO A 264 -23.78 4.86 3.32
N LYS A 265 -24.02 5.99 2.64
CA LYS A 265 -25.21 6.22 1.83
C LYS A 265 -25.20 5.35 0.58
N VAL A 266 -24.07 5.29 -0.13
CA VAL A 266 -23.89 4.42 -1.31
C VAL A 266 -24.09 2.95 -0.92
N CYS A 267 -23.52 2.52 0.20
CA CYS A 267 -23.73 1.16 0.72
C CYS A 267 -25.20 0.87 1.01
N ALA A 268 -25.91 1.80 1.67
CA ALA A 268 -27.31 1.62 2.00
C ALA A 268 -28.16 1.42 0.74
N SER A 269 -27.96 2.26 -0.29
CA SER A 269 -28.68 2.13 -1.56
C SER A 269 -28.37 0.83 -2.31
N LEU A 270 -27.10 0.38 -2.30
CA LEU A 270 -26.73 -0.90 -2.92
C LEU A 270 -27.28 -2.11 -2.16
N VAL A 271 -27.34 -2.05 -0.83
CA VAL A 271 -27.94 -3.09 0.02
C VAL A 271 -29.45 -3.18 -0.23
N GLU A 272 -30.14 -2.04 -0.31
CA GLU A 272 -31.57 -1.96 -0.62
C GLU A 272 -31.86 -2.59 -1.99
N LEU A 273 -31.13 -2.16 -3.03
CA LEU A 273 -31.24 -2.73 -4.38
C LEU A 273 -30.99 -4.24 -4.41
N TRP A 274 -29.98 -4.72 -3.66
CA TRP A 274 -29.71 -6.15 -3.54
C TRP A 274 -30.87 -6.90 -2.88
N GLN A 275 -31.45 -6.38 -1.80
CA GLN A 275 -32.55 -7.04 -1.07
C GLN A 275 -33.83 -7.12 -1.89
N GLU A 276 -34.18 -6.07 -2.63
CA GLU A 276 -35.34 -6.03 -3.53
C GLU A 276 -35.27 -7.12 -4.61
N HIS A 277 -34.09 -7.33 -5.19
CA HIS A 277 -33.92 -8.29 -6.28
C HIS A 277 -33.56 -9.71 -5.81
N SER A 278 -32.95 -9.88 -4.63
CA SER A 278 -32.61 -11.20 -4.10
C SER A 278 -33.85 -12.02 -3.74
N THR A 279 -34.91 -11.35 -3.28
CA THR A 279 -36.17 -12.00 -2.92
C THR A 279 -36.97 -12.48 -4.15
N SER A 280 -36.81 -11.80 -5.28
CA SER A 280 -37.46 -12.14 -6.55
C SER A 280 -36.69 -13.16 -7.39
N SER A 281 -35.38 -13.34 -7.17
CA SER A 281 -34.51 -14.19 -7.99
C SER A 281 -34.39 -15.66 -7.51
N SER A 282 -35.11 -16.08 -6.46
CA SER A 282 -35.06 -17.47 -5.95
C SER A 282 -35.64 -18.52 -6.89
N GLU A 283 -36.26 -18.13 -8.01
CA GLU A 283 -36.80 -19.06 -9.01
C GLU A 283 -35.93 -19.08 -10.27
N GLY A 284 -34.89 -19.94 -10.29
CA GLY A 284 -34.41 -20.54 -11.54
C GLY A 284 -33.09 -20.08 -12.17
N GLY A 285 -32.29 -19.19 -11.58
CA GLY A 285 -31.10 -18.59 -12.23
C GLY A 285 -29.73 -18.88 -11.61
N ASP A 286 -28.93 -19.69 -12.29
CA ASP A 286 -27.45 -19.83 -12.22
C ASP A 286 -26.82 -19.76 -10.80
N ASN A 287 -26.81 -20.91 -10.11
CA ASN A 287 -26.29 -21.03 -8.74
C ASN A 287 -24.77 -20.87 -8.62
N ASN A 288 -24.03 -20.83 -9.73
CA ASN A 288 -22.57 -20.84 -9.69
C ASN A 288 -21.94 -19.43 -9.59
N ARG A 289 -22.71 -18.36 -9.84
CA ARG A 289 -22.18 -16.99 -9.79
C ARG A 289 -22.15 -16.47 -8.35
N SER A 290 -20.99 -15.95 -7.93
CA SER A 290 -20.86 -15.18 -6.68
C SER A 290 -21.97 -14.12 -6.56
N LYS A 291 -22.48 -13.88 -5.35
CA LYS A 291 -23.53 -12.89 -5.10
C LYS A 291 -23.14 -11.49 -5.62
N SER A 292 -21.89 -11.08 -5.42
CA SER A 292 -21.36 -9.80 -5.93
C SER A 292 -21.41 -9.70 -7.45
N LYS A 293 -21.12 -10.78 -8.18
CA LYS A 293 -21.29 -10.84 -9.65
C LYS A 293 -22.76 -10.70 -10.05
N LYS A 294 -23.69 -11.28 -9.29
CA LYS A 294 -25.14 -11.09 -9.54
C LYS A 294 -25.53 -9.63 -9.35
N LEU A 295 -25.06 -8.99 -8.26
CA LEU A 295 -25.29 -7.55 -8.03
C LEU A 295 -24.70 -6.69 -9.15
N ALA A 296 -23.46 -6.96 -9.58
CA ALA A 296 -22.84 -6.28 -10.71
C ALA A 296 -23.68 -6.39 -12.00
N SER A 297 -24.21 -7.58 -12.30
CA SER A 297 -25.09 -7.76 -13.47
C SER A 297 -26.43 -7.02 -13.34
N LEU A 298 -27.00 -6.96 -12.12
CA LEU A 298 -28.24 -6.21 -11.86
C LEU A 298 -28.03 -4.70 -12.07
N LEU A 299 -26.91 -4.16 -11.58
CA LEU A 299 -26.54 -2.76 -11.79
C LEU A 299 -26.48 -2.44 -13.29
N PHE A 300 -25.77 -3.26 -14.06
CA PHE A 300 -25.65 -3.09 -15.50
C PHE A 300 -26.99 -3.12 -16.23
N GLN A 301 -27.91 -4.01 -15.83
CA GLN A 301 -29.24 -4.09 -16.43
C GLN A 301 -30.08 -2.84 -16.14
N LYS A 302 -29.99 -2.31 -14.93
CA LYS A 302 -30.79 -1.16 -14.46
C LYS A 302 -30.34 0.17 -15.08
N PHE A 303 -29.07 0.29 -15.47
CA PHE A 303 -28.54 1.48 -16.13
C PHE A 303 -29.27 1.84 -17.45
N GLY A 304 -29.95 0.87 -18.07
CA GLY A 304 -30.77 1.12 -19.26
C GLY A 304 -32.18 1.68 -19.01
N SER A 305 -32.69 1.70 -17.76
CA SER A 305 -34.13 1.86 -17.51
C SER A 305 -34.57 3.02 -16.59
N GLU A 306 -33.69 3.66 -15.82
CA GLU A 306 -34.13 4.67 -14.83
C GLU A 306 -33.23 5.92 -14.76
N SER A 307 -33.84 7.10 -14.86
CA SER A 307 -33.29 8.36 -14.34
C SER A 307 -33.76 8.52 -12.89
N THR A 308 -32.86 8.36 -11.91
CA THR A 308 -33.23 8.58 -10.50
C THR A 308 -32.92 10.01 -10.08
N ASP A 309 -33.90 10.73 -9.51
CA ASP A 309 -33.77 12.11 -9.00
C ASP A 309 -32.88 12.25 -7.75
N ASN A 310 -32.25 11.16 -7.28
CA ASN A 310 -31.53 11.14 -6.01
C ASN A 310 -30.00 11.28 -6.23
N GLU A 311 -29.43 12.45 -5.91
CA GLU A 311 -27.98 12.79 -6.04
C GLU A 311 -27.03 11.71 -5.47
N HIS A 312 -27.49 10.89 -4.54
CA HIS A 312 -26.66 9.88 -3.86
C HIS A 312 -26.72 8.50 -4.55
N GLY A 313 -27.86 8.13 -5.15
CA GLY A 313 -27.94 6.97 -6.05
C GLY A 313 -27.09 7.14 -7.29
N GLN A 314 -26.76 8.40 -7.58
CA GLN A 314 -25.88 8.81 -8.65
C GLN A 314 -24.51 8.11 -8.60
N VAL A 315 -23.90 7.75 -7.47
CA VAL A 315 -22.55 7.17 -7.47
C VAL A 315 -22.48 5.79 -8.16
N TYR A 316 -23.37 4.85 -7.80
CA TYR A 316 -23.35 3.53 -8.45
C TYR A 316 -23.94 3.60 -9.86
N LEU A 317 -24.84 4.54 -10.15
CA LEU A 317 -25.32 4.82 -11.49
C LEU A 317 -24.21 5.39 -12.37
N ASP A 318 -23.45 6.36 -11.86
CA ASP A 318 -22.26 6.97 -12.48
C ASP A 318 -21.23 5.87 -12.75
N GLY A 319 -20.95 5.02 -11.77
CA GLY A 319 -20.02 3.88 -11.94
C GLY A 319 -20.51 2.90 -13.01
N THR A 320 -21.81 2.61 -13.03
CA THR A 320 -22.39 1.74 -14.07
C THR A 320 -22.38 2.41 -15.45
N ALA A 321 -22.54 3.74 -15.51
CA ALA A 321 -22.41 4.52 -16.74
C ALA A 321 -21.01 4.40 -17.31
N VAL A 322 -20.00 4.63 -16.48
CA VAL A 322 -18.59 4.46 -16.85
C VAL A 322 -18.35 3.03 -17.35
N ALA A 323 -18.84 2.01 -16.64
CA ALA A 323 -18.73 0.62 -17.09
C ALA A 323 -19.39 0.40 -18.47
N GLY A 324 -20.57 0.99 -18.69
CA GLY A 324 -21.27 0.94 -19.97
C GLY A 324 -20.48 1.57 -21.11
N TYR A 325 -19.89 2.74 -20.90
CA TYR A 325 -19.00 3.38 -21.88
C TYR A 325 -17.76 2.54 -22.17
N LEU A 326 -17.10 2.02 -21.13
CA LEU A 326 -15.92 1.15 -21.29
C LEU A 326 -16.25 -0.14 -22.05
N LEU A 327 -17.43 -0.74 -21.82
CA LEU A 327 -17.87 -1.95 -22.52
C LEU A 327 -18.25 -1.69 -23.98
N ARG A 328 -18.83 -0.52 -24.28
CA ARG A 328 -19.14 -0.12 -25.66
C ARG A 328 -17.88 0.15 -26.48
N ASN A 329 -16.81 0.60 -25.82
CA ASN A 329 -15.52 0.90 -26.42
C ASN A 329 -15.65 1.74 -27.71
N GLU A 330 -16.44 2.81 -27.66
CA GLU A 330 -16.77 3.64 -28.84
C GLU A 330 -15.51 4.28 -29.45
N CYS A 331 -14.48 4.56 -28.64
CA CYS A 331 -13.20 5.09 -29.09
C CYS A 331 -12.25 4.03 -29.69
N ASN A 332 -12.67 2.76 -29.81
CA ASN A 332 -11.87 1.64 -30.32
C ASN A 332 -10.50 1.48 -29.63
N VAL A 333 -10.46 1.63 -28.31
CA VAL A 333 -9.24 1.45 -27.51
C VAL A 333 -8.85 -0.03 -27.59
N PRO A 334 -7.63 -0.36 -28.07
CA PRO A 334 -7.24 -1.75 -28.32
C PRO A 334 -7.00 -2.55 -27.04
N ASN A 335 -6.62 -1.88 -25.94
CA ASN A 335 -6.33 -2.51 -24.67
C ASN A 335 -7.11 -1.81 -23.53
N MET A 336 -8.40 -2.13 -23.40
CA MET A 336 -9.26 -1.52 -22.40
C MET A 336 -8.85 -1.87 -20.97
N LEU A 337 -8.39 -3.09 -20.71
CA LEU A 337 -7.86 -3.48 -19.40
C LEU A 337 -6.62 -2.65 -19.04
N GLY A 338 -5.71 -2.42 -19.99
CA GLY A 338 -4.56 -1.54 -19.80
C GLY A 338 -4.95 -0.10 -19.49
N LEU A 339 -6.02 0.42 -20.11
CA LEU A 339 -6.56 1.74 -19.81
C LEU A 339 -7.09 1.80 -18.36
N ILE A 340 -7.91 0.84 -17.95
CA ILE A 340 -8.47 0.78 -16.59
C ILE A 340 -7.34 0.67 -15.55
N ALA A 341 -6.34 -0.19 -15.81
CA ALA A 341 -5.17 -0.31 -14.94
C ALA A 341 -4.39 1.01 -14.85
N GLY A 342 -4.26 1.72 -15.97
CA GLY A 342 -3.62 3.04 -16.03
C GLY A 342 -4.37 4.10 -15.22
N VAL A 343 -5.70 4.13 -15.26
CA VAL A 343 -6.49 5.06 -14.44
C VAL A 343 -6.29 4.80 -12.95
N TRP A 344 -6.34 3.53 -12.53
CA TRP A 344 -6.07 3.17 -11.15
C TRP A 344 -4.64 3.52 -10.71
N PHE A 345 -3.66 3.33 -11.59
CA PHE A 345 -2.28 3.75 -11.34
C PHE A 345 -2.16 5.26 -11.14
N GLU A 346 -2.81 6.05 -12.00
CA GLU A 346 -2.82 7.52 -11.89
C GLU A 346 -3.50 7.97 -10.59
N MET A 347 -4.62 7.38 -10.21
CA MET A 347 -5.28 7.65 -8.93
C MET A 347 -4.40 7.29 -7.73
N LEU A 348 -3.72 6.14 -7.78
CA LEU A 348 -2.79 5.70 -6.74
C LEU A 348 -1.61 6.67 -6.59
N CYS A 349 -1.00 7.09 -7.69
CA CYS A 349 0.10 8.06 -7.68
C CYS A 349 -0.37 9.44 -7.23
N TYR A 350 -1.56 9.87 -7.66
CA TYR A 350 -2.15 11.12 -7.23
C TYR A 350 -2.35 11.14 -5.71
N ALA A 351 -2.92 10.06 -5.16
CA ALA A 351 -3.10 9.90 -3.72
C ALA A 351 -1.75 9.88 -2.98
N ALA A 352 -0.76 9.15 -3.50
CA ALA A 352 0.57 9.07 -2.91
C ALA A 352 1.28 10.43 -2.86
N HIS A 353 1.19 11.23 -3.92
CA HIS A 353 1.86 12.53 -3.97
C HIS A 353 1.17 13.60 -3.14
N HIS A 354 -0.14 13.51 -2.95
CA HIS A 354 -0.93 14.53 -2.22
C HIS A 354 -1.35 14.09 -0.81
N CYS A 355 -0.93 12.89 -0.39
CA CYS A 355 -0.98 12.48 1.00
C CYS A 355 -0.07 13.39 1.83
N SER A 356 -0.52 13.76 3.03
CA SER A 356 0.29 14.61 3.89
C SER A 356 1.54 13.86 4.37
N GLU A 357 2.66 14.57 4.49
CA GLU A 357 3.89 14.00 5.03
C GLU A 357 3.67 13.43 6.45
N GLU A 358 2.81 14.07 7.24
CA GLU A 358 2.41 13.58 8.58
C GLU A 358 1.66 12.26 8.49
N SER A 359 0.75 12.09 7.53
CA SER A 359 -0.01 10.84 7.33
C SER A 359 0.91 9.72 6.88
N HIS A 360 1.82 9.99 5.93
CA HIS A 360 2.86 9.02 5.54
C HIS A 360 3.73 8.62 6.73
N ALA A 361 4.21 9.60 7.51
CA ALA A 361 4.98 9.37 8.71
C ALA A 361 4.19 8.54 9.73
N ARG A 362 2.92 8.86 9.98
CA ARG A 362 2.08 8.17 10.96
C ARG A 362 1.92 6.70 10.64
N GLN A 363 1.72 6.34 9.37
CA GLN A 363 1.64 4.95 8.95
C GLN A 363 2.99 4.22 9.02
N LEU A 364 4.10 4.96 8.99
CA LEU A 364 5.37 4.36 9.37
C LEU A 364 5.42 3.95 10.86
N SER A 365 4.49 4.33 11.74
CA SER A 365 4.52 3.79 13.11
C SER A 365 3.85 2.42 13.23
N THR A 366 3.00 2.05 12.28
CA THR A 366 2.05 0.91 12.37
C THR A 366 2.42 -0.29 11.52
N GLY A 367 3.49 -0.20 10.72
CA GLY A 367 3.90 -1.25 9.79
C GLY A 367 4.00 -0.78 8.35
N GLY A 368 3.62 0.45 8.03
CA GLY A 368 3.80 1.04 6.71
C GLY A 368 2.60 0.79 5.84
N GLU A 369 2.45 1.64 4.84
CA GLU A 369 1.38 1.54 3.86
C GLU A 369 1.97 1.47 2.46
N PHE A 370 1.34 0.66 1.60
CA PHE A 370 1.76 0.52 0.20
C PHE A 370 1.80 1.87 -0.52
N LEU A 371 0.86 2.77 -0.20
CA LEU A 371 0.83 4.14 -0.71
C LEU A 371 2.13 4.92 -0.41
N THR A 372 2.70 4.75 0.78
CA THR A 372 3.98 5.39 1.16
C THR A 372 5.15 4.84 0.33
N ALA A 373 5.12 3.54 -0.03
CA ALA A 373 6.11 2.98 -0.92
C ALA A 373 5.98 3.52 -2.35
N VAL A 374 4.75 3.66 -2.86
CA VAL A 374 4.50 4.27 -4.16
C VAL A 374 5.03 5.71 -4.18
N TRP A 375 4.76 6.50 -3.15
CA TRP A 375 5.29 7.86 -3.02
C TRP A 375 6.83 7.88 -3.11
N LEU A 376 7.51 7.06 -2.31
CA LEU A 376 8.96 6.98 -2.32
C LEU A 376 9.52 6.51 -3.66
N LEU A 377 8.88 5.53 -4.30
CA LEU A 377 9.28 5.04 -5.63
C LEU A 377 9.21 6.16 -6.67
N VAL A 378 8.10 6.90 -6.71
CA VAL A 378 7.95 8.04 -7.63
C VAL A 378 9.00 9.12 -7.36
N GLU A 379 9.33 9.37 -6.09
CA GLU A 379 10.30 10.40 -5.72
C GLU A 379 11.78 9.97 -5.87
N HIS A 380 12.11 8.69 -5.80
CA HIS A 380 13.51 8.25 -5.77
C HIS A 380 13.93 7.44 -6.99
N ILE A 381 12.99 7.00 -7.83
CA ILE A 381 13.32 6.40 -9.13
C ILE A 381 14.03 7.43 -10.01
N LYS A 382 15.23 7.05 -10.43
CA LYS A 382 15.97 7.76 -11.48
C LYS A 382 15.34 7.39 -12.81
N PHE A 383 14.65 8.36 -13.41
CA PHE A 383 14.13 8.20 -14.76
C PHE A 383 15.33 8.11 -15.72
N PRO A 384 15.36 7.13 -16.63
CA PRO A 384 16.36 7.12 -17.67
C PRO A 384 16.27 8.46 -18.42
N LYS A 385 17.41 9.12 -18.62
CA LYS A 385 17.44 10.24 -19.56
C LYS A 385 16.95 9.70 -20.89
N SER A 386 16.06 10.43 -21.55
CA SER A 386 15.69 10.17 -22.94
C SER A 386 16.95 10.29 -23.80
N GLU A 387 17.67 9.19 -23.93
CA GLU A 387 18.82 9.06 -24.81
C GLU A 387 18.51 7.90 -25.76
N ASP A 388 18.43 8.25 -27.05
CA ASP A 388 18.55 7.34 -28.18
C ASP A 388 19.79 6.46 -27.98
N ASP A 389 19.63 5.23 -27.50
CA ASP A 389 20.45 4.11 -27.96
C ASP A 389 19.92 2.75 -27.48
N GLY A 390 19.79 1.83 -28.43
CA GLY A 390 19.28 0.49 -28.22
C GLY A 390 20.24 -0.40 -27.45
N GLY A 391 19.90 -0.70 -26.19
CA GLY A 391 20.53 -1.75 -25.36
C GLY A 391 19.47 -2.68 -24.74
N PRO A 392 19.80 -3.96 -24.45
CA PRO A 392 18.82 -5.02 -24.26
C PRO A 392 18.05 -4.93 -22.92
N SER A 393 16.75 -5.21 -23.00
CA SER A 393 15.72 -5.11 -21.95
C SER A 393 16.01 -5.85 -20.63
N HIS A 394 16.93 -6.82 -20.62
CA HIS A 394 17.25 -7.61 -19.42
C HIS A 394 17.99 -6.82 -18.33
N VAL A 395 18.83 -5.85 -18.71
CA VAL A 395 19.58 -5.03 -17.75
C VAL A 395 18.65 -4.06 -17.02
N SER A 396 17.61 -3.58 -17.70
CA SER A 396 16.60 -2.71 -17.09
C SER A 396 15.81 -3.43 -15.99
N THR A 397 15.47 -4.71 -16.16
CA THR A 397 14.67 -5.47 -15.18
C THR A 397 15.43 -5.74 -13.87
N GLU A 398 16.72 -6.06 -13.93
CA GLU A 398 17.55 -6.24 -12.71
C GLU A 398 17.73 -4.93 -11.95
N ILE A 399 17.95 -3.82 -12.66
CA ILE A 399 18.02 -2.48 -12.05
C ILE A 399 16.69 -2.14 -11.36
N SER A 400 15.55 -2.50 -11.96
CA SER A 400 14.21 -2.27 -11.38
C SER A 400 13.99 -3.02 -10.08
N GLN A 401 14.37 -4.30 -10.02
CA GLN A 401 14.21 -5.11 -8.80
C GLN A 401 15.09 -4.56 -7.67
N GLN A 402 16.34 -4.19 -8.00
CA GLN A 402 17.27 -3.62 -7.03
C GLN A 402 16.82 -2.24 -6.54
N GLN A 403 16.16 -1.43 -7.38
CA GLN A 403 15.55 -0.17 -6.96
C GLN A 403 14.36 -0.39 -6.03
N LEU A 404 13.51 -1.39 -6.30
CA LEU A 404 12.41 -1.75 -5.40
C LEU A 404 12.94 -2.19 -4.03
N ASP A 405 13.96 -3.06 -4.01
CA ASP A 405 14.62 -3.52 -2.79
C ASP A 405 15.35 -2.37 -2.05
N ASN A 406 15.78 -1.34 -2.78
CA ASN A 406 16.33 -0.13 -2.15
C ASN A 406 15.24 0.74 -1.51
N VAL A 407 14.03 0.80 -2.06
CA VAL A 407 12.91 1.51 -1.43
C VAL A 407 12.35 0.72 -0.23
N VAL A 408 12.04 -0.56 -0.41
CA VAL A 408 11.50 -1.50 0.62
C VAL A 408 12.55 -1.83 1.67
#